data_AF-A0A942V2T4-F1
#
_entry.id   AF-A0A942V2T4-F1
#
_cell.length_a   1.000
_cell.length_b   1.000
_cell.length_c   1.000
_cell.angle_alpha   90.00
_cell.angle_beta   90.00
_cell.angle_gamma   90.00
#
_symmetry.space_group_name_H-M   'P 1'
#
loop_
_entity.id
_entity.type
_entity.pdbx_description
1 polymer ?
#
loop_
_entity_poly.entity_id
_entity_poly.type
_entity_poly.pdbx_seq_one_letter_code
_entity_poly.pdbx_strand_id
1 'polypeptide(L)'
;IISSVYNSLSDSYAKYIESLKNILQKDINYLHIVGGGSRDKLICKLTKDKTNIKAFAGPVECTAIGNILAQFKSLGLLKNVKEMRELVIKSFDIKEI
;
A
#
# COMPACT_ATOMS: atom_id res chain seq x y z
N ILE A 1 -23.17 8.46 -9.15
CA ILE A 1 -21.80 8.44 -9.72
C ILE A 1 -20.77 8.07 -8.65
N ILE A 2 -20.54 8.89 -7.61
CA ILE A 2 -19.49 8.66 -6.60
C ILE A 2 -19.54 7.25 -5.97
N SER A 3 -20.70 6.81 -5.46
CA SER A 3 -20.86 5.46 -4.91
C SER A 3 -20.53 4.34 -5.91
N SER A 4 -20.88 4.52 -7.18
CA SER A 4 -20.56 3.55 -8.23
C SER A 4 -19.05 3.48 -8.48
N VAL A 5 -18.34 4.62 -8.45
CA VAL A 5 -16.87 4.66 -8.58
C VAL A 5 -16.20 3.91 -7.44
N TYR A 6 -16.56 4.20 -6.18
CA TYR A 6 -15.96 3.52 -5.02
C TYR A 6 -16.18 2.02 -5.04
N ASN A 7 -17.43 1.58 -5.27
CA ASN A 7 -17.77 0.16 -5.26
C ASN A 7 -17.05 -0.57 -6.41
N SER A 8 -17.13 -0.06 -7.65
CA SER A 8 -16.49 -0.70 -8.80
C SER A 8 -14.96 -0.79 -8.68
N LEU A 9 -14.29 0.24 -8.15
CA LEU A 9 -12.85 0.18 -7.86
C LEU A 9 -12.52 -0.87 -6.80
N SER A 10 -13.24 -0.88 -5.69
CA SER A 10 -12.99 -1.85 -4.61
C SER A 10 -13.26 -3.30 -5.03
N ASP A 11 -14.30 -3.54 -5.83
CA ASP A 11 -14.60 -4.86 -6.42
C ASP A 11 -13.51 -5.28 -7.40
N SER A 12 -13.02 -4.34 -8.21
CA SER A 12 -11.91 -4.57 -9.13
C SER A 12 -10.63 -4.97 -8.38
N TYR A 13 -10.28 -4.26 -7.31
CA TYR A 13 -9.12 -4.62 -6.48
C TYR A 13 -9.25 -6.01 -5.87
N ALA A 14 -10.42 -6.37 -5.34
CA ALA A 14 -10.66 -7.71 -4.80
C ALA A 14 -10.45 -8.80 -5.86
N LYS A 15 -11.02 -8.62 -7.05
CA LYS A 15 -10.85 -9.55 -8.19
C LYS A 15 -9.39 -9.72 -8.60
N TYR A 16 -8.63 -8.62 -8.68
CA TYR A 16 -7.21 -8.69 -9.05
C TYR A 16 -6.35 -9.33 -7.96
N ILE A 17 -6.68 -9.09 -6.69
CA ILE A 17 -6.00 -9.74 -5.56
C ILE A 17 -6.23 -11.25 -5.58
N GLU A 18 -7.46 -11.70 -5.83
CA GLU A 18 -7.76 -13.13 -6.00
C GLU A 18 -6.98 -13.73 -7.17
N SER A 19 -6.92 -13.01 -8.30
CA SER A 19 -6.13 -13.42 -9.46
C SER A 19 -4.64 -13.53 -9.13
N LEU A 20 -4.09 -12.58 -8.36
CA LEU A 20 -2.70 -12.62 -7.89
C LEU A 20 -2.43 -13.79 -6.96
N LYS A 21 -3.36 -14.12 -6.04
CA LYS A 21 -3.23 -15.30 -5.17
C LYS A 21 -3.13 -16.59 -6.00
N ASN A 22 -3.97 -16.72 -7.02
CA ASN A 22 -3.97 -17.87 -7.93
C ASN A 22 -2.67 -17.98 -8.73
N ILE A 23 -2.12 -16.86 -9.20
CA ILE A 23 -0.84 -16.84 -9.93
C ILE A 23 0.33 -17.19 -9.01
N LEU A 24 0.38 -16.57 -7.82
CA LEU A 24 1.47 -16.76 -6.86
C LEU A 24 1.38 -18.09 -6.10
N GLN A 25 0.24 -18.79 -6.18
CA GLN A 25 -0.10 -19.98 -5.40
C GLN A 25 0.10 -19.75 -3.89
N LYS A 26 -0.21 -18.54 -3.44
CA LYS A 26 0.02 -18.06 -2.07
C LYS A 26 -1.02 -17.03 -1.68
N ASP A 27 -1.34 -17.02 -0.38
CA ASP A 27 -2.15 -15.96 0.20
C ASP A 27 -1.41 -14.62 0.29
N ILE A 28 -2.20 -13.56 0.28
CA ILE A 28 -1.76 -12.19 0.52
C ILE A 28 -2.31 -11.78 1.89
N ASN A 29 -1.40 -11.52 2.83
CA ASN A 29 -1.76 -11.30 4.23
C ASN A 29 -1.91 -9.81 4.57
N TYR A 30 -1.25 -8.94 3.80
CA TYR A 30 -1.20 -7.51 4.06
C TYR A 30 -1.29 -6.71 2.75
N LEU A 31 -2.07 -5.62 2.77
CA LEU A 31 -2.13 -4.61 1.72
C LEU A 31 -1.54 -3.30 2.25
N HIS A 32 -0.58 -2.74 1.51
CA HIS A 32 -0.05 -1.42 1.78
C HIS A 32 -0.55 -0.45 0.70
N ILE A 33 -1.53 0.38 1.05
CA ILE A 33 -2.11 1.40 0.17
C ILE A 33 -1.29 2.67 0.33
N VAL A 34 -0.54 3.03 -0.70
CA VAL A 34 0.37 4.19 -0.71
C VAL A 34 -0.11 5.25 -1.71
N GLY A 35 0.56 6.41 -1.76
CA GLY A 35 0.23 7.44 -2.75
C GLY A 35 -0.94 8.33 -2.32
N GLY A 36 -1.35 9.25 -3.20
CA GLY A 36 -2.47 10.18 -2.95
C GLY A 36 -3.78 9.48 -2.55
N GLY A 37 -4.06 8.32 -3.15
CA GLY A 37 -5.25 7.52 -2.86
C GLY A 37 -5.31 7.00 -1.42
N SER A 38 -4.17 6.86 -0.72
CA SER A 38 -4.14 6.45 0.69
C SER A 38 -4.77 7.48 1.64
N ARG A 39 -4.99 8.73 1.20
CA ARG A 39 -5.74 9.75 1.97
C ARG A 39 -7.25 9.46 2.02
N ASP A 40 -7.76 8.74 1.03
CA ASP A 40 -9.18 8.44 0.93
C ASP A 40 -9.52 7.23 1.80
N LYS A 41 -10.02 7.53 3.00
CA LYS A 41 -10.36 6.52 4.00
C LYS A 41 -11.50 5.61 3.54
N LEU A 42 -12.41 6.10 2.70
CA LEU A 42 -13.55 5.32 2.25
C LEU A 42 -13.12 4.22 1.28
N ILE A 43 -12.34 4.54 0.25
CA ILE A 43 -11.84 3.50 -0.67
C ILE A 43 -10.90 2.53 0.05
N CYS A 44 -10.05 3.02 0.97
CA CYS A 44 -9.16 2.14 1.73
C CYS A 44 -9.96 1.13 2.56
N LYS A 45 -11.00 1.59 3.26
CA LYS A 45 -11.89 0.71 4.03
C LYS A 45 -12.64 -0.27 3.13
N LEU A 46 -13.25 0.20 2.04
CA LEU A 46 -13.94 -0.68 1.09
C LEU A 46 -13.01 -1.73 0.49
N THR A 47 -11.77 -1.35 0.17
CA THR A 47 -10.75 -2.29 -0.32
C THR A 47 -10.44 -3.34 0.72
N LYS A 48 -10.24 -2.95 1.99
CA LYS A 48 -10.05 -3.91 3.09
C LYS A 48 -11.24 -4.87 3.21
N ASP A 49 -12.44 -4.33 3.26
CA ASP A 49 -13.66 -5.10 3.50
C ASP A 49 -13.93 -6.07 2.34
N LYS A 50 -13.72 -5.65 1.09
CA LYS A 50 -13.93 -6.47 -0.11
C LYS A 50 -12.86 -7.53 -0.30
N THR A 51 -11.62 -7.25 0.09
CA THR A 51 -10.50 -8.20 -0.03
C THR A 51 -10.41 -9.15 1.16
N ASN A 52 -10.97 -8.76 2.30
CA ASN A 52 -10.78 -9.40 3.60
C ASN A 52 -9.29 -9.57 3.98
N ILE A 53 -8.46 -8.60 3.59
CA ILE A 53 -7.01 -8.59 3.87
C ILE A 53 -6.70 -7.39 4.75
N LYS A 54 -5.83 -7.59 5.75
CA LYS A 54 -5.37 -6.51 6.63
C LYS A 54 -4.70 -5.40 5.81
N ALA A 55 -5.16 -4.17 5.96
CA ALA A 55 -4.71 -3.04 5.14
C ALA A 55 -4.04 -1.94 5.99
N PHE A 56 -3.01 -1.33 5.43
CA PHE A 56 -2.30 -0.19 5.99
C PHE A 56 -2.27 0.93 4.95
N ALA A 57 -2.59 2.16 5.35
CA ALA A 57 -2.51 3.33 4.47
C ALA A 57 -1.36 4.27 4.84
N GLY A 58 -0.70 4.75 3.80
CA GLY A 58 0.42 5.68 3.86
C GLY A 58 1.77 4.99 3.56
N PRO A 59 2.82 5.77 3.29
CA PRO A 59 2.82 7.23 3.21
C PRO A 59 2.23 7.75 1.88
N VAL A 60 1.76 9.00 1.89
CA VAL A 60 1.15 9.62 0.70
C VAL A 60 2.20 9.92 -0.36
N GLU A 61 3.33 10.50 0.01
CA GLU A 61 4.39 10.89 -0.93
C GLU A 61 5.38 9.74 -1.20
N CYS A 62 4.85 8.52 -1.37
CA CYS A 62 5.67 7.30 -1.47
C CYS A 62 6.67 7.34 -2.62
N THR A 63 6.33 7.99 -3.74
CA THR A 63 7.24 8.17 -4.89
C THR A 63 8.45 9.02 -4.51
N ALA A 64 8.24 10.16 -3.85
CA ALA A 64 9.33 11.05 -3.43
C ALA A 64 10.21 10.38 -2.36
N ILE A 65 9.57 9.71 -1.40
CA ILE A 65 10.26 8.96 -0.34
C ILE A 65 11.14 7.87 -0.95
N GLY A 66 10.60 7.06 -1.88
CA GLY A 66 11.35 6.01 -2.55
C GLY A 66 12.56 6.55 -3.32
N ASN A 67 12.42 7.71 -3.97
CA ASN A 67 13.50 8.38 -4.67
C ASN A 67 14.65 8.78 -3.72
N ILE A 68 14.33 9.42 -2.60
CA ILE A 68 15.32 9.82 -1.58
C ILE A 68 16.03 8.59 -1.00
N LEU A 69 15.29 7.51 -0.70
CA LEU A 69 15.86 6.28 -0.15
C LEU A 69 16.82 5.60 -1.12
N ALA A 70 16.53 5.64 -2.42
CA ALA A 70 17.45 5.15 -3.45
C ALA A 70 18.75 5.95 -3.47
N GLN A 71 18.68 7.28 -3.34
CA GLN A 71 19.86 8.14 -3.22
C GLN A 71 20.67 7.84 -1.94
N PHE A 72 20.00 7.66 -0.80
CA PHE A 72 20.66 7.28 0.46
C PHE A 72 21.39 5.95 0.34
N LYS A 73 20.81 4.98 -0.39
CA LYS A 73 21.50 3.72 -0.71
C LYS A 73 22.77 3.96 -1.52
N SER A 74 22.69 4.78 -2.58
CA SER A 74 23.85 5.04 -3.43
C SER A 74 24.98 5.76 -2.70
N LEU A 75 24.65 6.53 -1.66
CA LEU A 75 25.61 7.18 -0.78
C LEU A 75 26.11 6.27 0.36
N GLY A 76 25.67 5.01 0.43
CA GLY A 76 26.06 4.05 1.47
C GLY A 76 25.44 4.32 2.85
N LEU A 77 24.46 5.24 2.95
CA LEU A 77 23.78 5.58 4.21
C LEU A 77 22.77 4.51 4.65
N LEU A 78 22.26 3.72 3.69
CA LEU A 78 21.36 2.60 3.93
C LEU A 78 21.86 1.37 3.18
N LYS A 79 21.93 0.24 3.86
CA LYS A 79 22.53 -1.00 3.32
C LYS A 79 21.57 -1.75 2.41
N ASN A 80 20.28 -1.78 2.74
CA ASN A 80 19.30 -2.63 2.07
C ASN A 80 17.86 -2.08 2.17
N VAL A 81 16.94 -2.75 1.46
CA VAL A 81 15.52 -2.37 1.41
C VAL A 81 14.83 -2.52 2.78
N LYS A 82 15.34 -3.39 3.66
CA LYS A 82 14.78 -3.56 5.00
C LYS A 82 15.01 -2.30 5.83
N GLU A 83 16.25 -1.80 5.89
CA GLU A 83 16.57 -0.54 6.59
C GLU A 83 15.79 0.65 6.03
N MET A 84 15.59 0.70 4.71
CA MET A 84 14.76 1.71 4.06
C MET A 84 13.31 1.68 4.56
N ARG A 85 12.68 0.49 4.60
CA ARG A 85 11.31 0.33 5.07
C ARG A 85 11.18 0.64 6.56
N GLU A 86 12.16 0.26 7.37
CA GLU A 86 12.21 0.60 8.80
C GLU A 86 12.28 2.12 9.00
N LEU A 87 13.10 2.82 8.23
CA LEU A 87 13.16 4.28 8.25
C LEU A 87 11.82 4.91 7.89
N VAL A 88 11.14 4.39 6.87
CA VAL A 88 9.79 4.86 6.49
C VAL A 88 8.80 4.66 7.62
N ILE A 89 8.74 3.47 8.23
CA ILE A 89 7.82 3.17 9.32
C ILE A 89 8.07 4.07 10.54
N LYS A 90 9.33 4.42 10.83
CA LYS A 90 9.68 5.34 11.92
C LYS A 90 9.39 6.81 11.63
N SER A 91 9.31 7.19 10.35
CA SER A 91 9.24 8.59 9.93
C SER A 91 7.82 9.06 9.59
N PHE A 92 6.90 8.14 9.30
CA PHE A 92 5.56 8.47 8.81
C PHE A 92 4.47 7.73 9.59
N ASP A 93 3.34 8.42 9.78
CA ASP A 93 2.14 7.87 10.39
C ASP A 93 1.42 6.94 9.38
N ILE A 94 1.72 5.64 9.46
CA ILE A 94 1.08 4.58 8.68
C ILE A 94 0.00 3.93 9.54
N LYS A 95 -1.25 4.01 9.09
CA LYS A 95 -2.40 3.54 9.86
C LYS A 95 -2.91 2.20 9.35
N GLU A 96 -3.16 1.29 10.26
CA GLU A 96 -4.05 0.16 10.00
C GLU A 96 -5.47 0.68 9.81
N ILE A 97 -6.17 0.18 8.79
CA ILE A 97 -7.55 0.55 8.45
C ILE A 97 -8.46 -0.65 8.67
#